data_AF-A0A1G4I2V0-F1
#
_entry.id   AF-A0A1G4I2V0-F1
#
_cell.length_a   1.000
_cell.length_b   1.000
_cell.length_c   1.000
_cell.angle_alpha   90.00
_cell.angle_beta   90.00
_cell.angle_gamma   90.00
#
_symmetry.space_group_name_H-M   'P 1'
#
loop_
_entity.id
_entity.type
_entity.pdbx_description
1 polymer ?
#
loop_
_entity_poly.entity_id
_entity_poly.type
_entity_poly.pdbx_seq_one_letter_code
_entity_poly.pdbx_strand_id
1 'polypeptide(L)'
;MYPLSAISDAKKVLRLTHMRRLRAMARSDPSALKLESIRICEVLYERICVLRRKHLGVEGAMLPPLLLCAYLPLFYEVDLRPLLSRLWRERPNEHLRCVSVFVPTVLAQFKNVNSCTGTSVPVPLRSFPPQTVAERLMSAMLFVEVLGEGDLLRSFDVRGCYGLMELKEGILHRDIFRSGESVTCGVSPSSRRVIACDWWHSLFPHCPRPAGLIESGDHPRGGVQRGPLLSLTPGVLFDRTGGRLGKGGGYYDRFLQFQRCASGDPAEETTLAWGVAREMQLLSGEGDKLPVYRDSLPSHGMKDALMDAVVTSTEFVKCS
;
A
#
# COMPACT_ATOMS: atom_id res chain seq x y z
N MET A 1 22.02 23.07 5.54
CA MET A 1 21.54 22.35 4.35
C MET A 1 22.45 21.15 4.16
N TYR A 2 22.00 19.92 4.44
CA TYR A 2 22.85 18.73 4.27
C TYR A 2 22.97 18.40 2.78
N PRO A 3 24.14 18.02 2.25
CA PRO A 3 24.25 17.54 0.88
C PRO A 3 23.38 16.28 0.69
N LEU A 4 22.69 16.17 -0.45
CA LEU A 4 21.77 15.05 -0.75
C LEU A 4 22.45 13.67 -0.58
N SER A 5 23.76 13.57 -0.83
CA SER A 5 24.54 12.35 -0.58
C SER A 5 24.57 11.96 0.91
N ALA A 6 24.74 12.91 1.82
CA ALA A 6 24.80 12.65 3.26
C ALA A 6 23.46 12.14 3.83
N ILE A 7 22.33 12.65 3.34
CA ILE A 7 21.00 12.16 3.74
C ILE A 7 20.78 10.72 3.24
N SER A 8 21.15 10.44 1.98
CA SER A 8 21.06 9.10 1.39
C SER A 8 21.92 8.09 2.17
N ASP A 9 23.16 8.47 2.51
CA ASP A 9 24.10 7.62 3.25
C ASP A 9 23.60 7.36 4.68
N ALA A 10 23.12 8.39 5.38
CA ALA A 10 22.50 8.23 6.70
C ALA A 10 21.31 7.28 6.66
N LYS A 11 20.40 7.44 5.68
CA LYS A 11 19.27 6.51 5.46
C LYS A 11 19.75 5.09 5.21
N LYS A 12 20.82 4.90 4.43
CA LYS A 12 21.37 3.58 4.09
C LYS A 12 21.93 2.86 5.32
N VAL A 13 22.70 3.57 6.15
CA VAL A 13 23.26 3.04 7.40
C VAL A 13 22.14 2.64 8.36
N LEU A 14 21.21 3.55 8.65
CA LEU A 14 20.07 3.28 9.54
C LEU A 14 19.26 2.07 9.05
N ARG A 15 18.95 2.03 7.75
CA ARG A 15 18.18 0.92 7.16
C ARG A 15 18.88 -0.42 7.33
N LEU A 16 20.18 -0.48 7.04
CA LEU A 16 20.93 -1.73 7.14
C LEU A 16 20.97 -2.24 8.59
N THR A 17 21.29 -1.36 9.53
CA THR A 17 21.40 -1.70 10.96
C THR A 17 20.07 -2.17 11.52
N HIS A 18 18.99 -1.41 11.29
CA HIS A 18 17.68 -1.75 11.86
C HIS A 18 17.02 -2.95 11.18
N MET A 19 17.18 -3.14 9.86
CA MET A 19 16.69 -4.37 9.22
C MET A 19 17.42 -5.62 9.76
N ARG A 20 18.73 -5.54 10.02
CA ARG A 20 19.47 -6.65 10.63
C ARG A 20 18.90 -6.98 12.01
N ARG A 21 18.64 -5.95 12.83
CA ARG A 21 18.04 -6.10 14.16
C ARG A 21 16.65 -6.73 14.11
N LEU A 22 15.76 -6.22 13.24
CA LEU A 22 14.40 -6.75 13.08
C LEU A 22 14.41 -8.23 12.67
N ARG A 23 15.26 -8.59 11.71
CA ARG A 23 15.41 -9.98 11.24
C ARG A 23 15.99 -10.89 12.31
N ALA A 24 16.99 -10.42 13.07
CA ALA A 24 17.58 -11.18 14.16
C ALA A 24 16.53 -11.47 15.24
N MET A 25 15.77 -10.45 15.66
CA MET A 25 14.73 -10.59 16.69
C MET A 25 13.59 -11.50 16.23
N ALA A 26 13.14 -11.36 14.98
CA ALA A 26 12.09 -12.22 14.43
C ALA A 26 12.51 -13.69 14.33
N ARG A 27 13.81 -13.97 14.15
CA ARG A 27 14.35 -15.33 14.14
C ARG A 27 14.55 -15.89 15.56
N SER A 28 14.98 -15.06 16.49
CA SER A 28 15.24 -15.50 17.86
C SER A 28 13.95 -15.75 18.65
N ASP A 29 12.91 -14.95 18.40
CA ASP A 29 11.64 -15.08 19.09
C ASP A 29 10.43 -14.77 18.15
N PRO A 30 10.06 -15.73 17.29
CA PRO A 30 8.89 -15.58 16.41
C PRO A 30 7.58 -15.43 17.20
N SER A 31 7.49 -16.02 18.40
CA SER A 31 6.31 -15.98 19.26
C SER A 31 6.07 -14.59 19.82
N ALA A 32 7.12 -13.89 20.25
CA ALA A 32 7.03 -12.50 20.68
C ALA A 32 6.56 -11.59 19.54
N LEU A 33 7.10 -11.76 18.33
CA LEU A 33 6.63 -10.99 17.16
C LEU A 33 5.15 -11.25 16.88
N LYS A 34 4.69 -12.50 16.98
CA LYS A 34 3.28 -12.86 16.80
C LYS A 34 2.39 -12.21 17.86
N LEU A 35 2.79 -12.26 19.13
CA LEU A 35 2.04 -11.65 20.24
C LEU A 35 1.97 -10.12 20.10
N GLU A 36 3.10 -9.49 19.77
CA GLU A 36 3.15 -8.05 19.50
C GLU A 36 2.26 -7.67 18.31
N SER A 37 2.23 -8.50 17.26
CA SER A 37 1.37 -8.27 16.09
C SER A 37 -0.13 -8.33 16.44
N ILE A 38 -0.55 -9.24 17.32
CA ILE A 38 -1.93 -9.32 17.79
C ILE A 38 -2.34 -8.04 18.51
N ARG A 39 -1.50 -7.55 19.44
CA ARG A 39 -1.75 -6.30 20.17
C ARG A 39 -1.85 -5.10 19.23
N ILE A 40 -0.94 -4.99 18.26
CA ILE A 40 -0.99 -3.92 17.26
C ILE A 40 -2.27 -4.02 16.41
N CYS A 41 -2.70 -5.22 16.03
CA CYS A 41 -3.95 -5.43 15.30
C CYS A 41 -5.18 -4.99 16.11
N GLU A 42 -5.17 -5.17 17.44
CA GLU A 42 -6.24 -4.70 18.33
C GLU A 42 -6.31 -3.16 18.34
N VAL A 43 -5.17 -2.49 18.53
CA VAL A 43 -5.12 -1.01 18.48
C VAL A 43 -5.56 -0.49 17.11
N LEU A 44 -5.06 -1.09 16.02
CA LEU A 44 -5.45 -0.71 14.65
C LEU A 44 -6.95 -0.88 14.43
N TYR A 45 -7.53 -1.99 14.90
CA TYR A 45 -8.95 -2.26 14.77
C TYR A 45 -9.80 -1.19 15.46
N GLU A 46 -9.46 -0.84 16.70
CA GLU A 46 -10.17 0.19 17.46
C GLU A 46 -10.13 1.54 16.74
N ARG A 47 -8.96 1.92 16.22
CA ARG A 47 -8.77 3.18 15.49
C ARG A 47 -9.52 3.19 14.15
N ILE A 48 -9.54 2.06 13.43
CA ILE A 48 -10.35 1.90 12.22
C ILE A 48 -11.85 2.05 12.54
N CYS A 49 -12.32 1.51 13.68
CA CYS A 49 -13.72 1.68 14.10
C CYS A 49 -14.06 3.14 14.45
N VAL A 50 -13.13 3.87 15.08
CA VAL A 50 -13.30 5.32 15.30
C VAL A 50 -13.37 6.08 13.98
N LEU A 51 -12.46 5.78 13.03
CA LEU A 51 -12.45 6.39 11.71
C LEU A 51 -13.77 6.12 10.95
N ARG A 52 -14.24 4.87 10.92
CA ARG A 52 -15.51 4.49 10.27
C ARG A 52 -16.70 5.26 10.83
N ARG A 53 -16.74 5.50 12.14
CA ARG A 53 -17.81 6.27 12.79
C ARG A 53 -17.76 7.76 12.47
N LYS A 54 -16.56 8.35 12.38
CA LYS A 54 -16.38 9.77 11.97
C LYS A 54 -16.94 10.03 10.56
N HIS A 55 -16.87 9.02 9.69
CA HIS A 55 -17.38 9.07 8.31
C HIS A 55 -18.80 8.50 8.15
N LEU A 56 -19.57 8.32 9.24
CA LEU A 56 -21.02 8.13 9.14
C LEU A 56 -21.67 9.51 8.93
N GLY A 57 -22.00 9.83 7.69
CA GLY A 57 -22.79 11.03 7.37
C GLY A 57 -24.21 10.96 7.92
N VAL A 58 -24.92 12.08 7.77
CA VAL A 58 -26.33 12.28 8.17
C VAL A 58 -27.21 11.15 7.60
N GLU A 59 -28.22 10.73 8.38
CA GLU A 59 -29.18 9.68 8.03
C GLU A 59 -29.68 9.83 6.58
N GLY A 60 -29.63 8.75 5.80
CA GLY A 60 -30.22 8.66 4.46
C GLY A 60 -29.25 8.62 3.28
N ALA A 61 -27.97 8.98 3.43
CA ALA A 61 -26.98 8.89 2.34
C ALA A 61 -26.20 7.56 2.34
N MET A 62 -26.17 6.86 1.20
CA MET A 62 -25.32 5.69 0.96
C MET A 62 -23.87 6.13 0.75
N LEU A 63 -23.11 6.17 1.84
CA LEU A 63 -21.69 6.52 1.80
C LEU A 63 -20.82 5.34 1.35
N PRO A 64 -19.74 5.62 0.60
CA PRO A 64 -18.81 4.59 0.11
C PRO A 64 -18.05 3.88 1.25
N PRO A 65 -17.58 2.63 1.03
CA PRO A 65 -16.80 1.88 2.01
C PRO A 65 -15.44 2.51 2.28
N LEU A 66 -14.88 2.26 3.47
CA LEU A 66 -13.48 2.59 3.78
C LEU A 66 -12.57 1.70 2.94
N LEU A 67 -11.66 2.31 2.17
CA LEU A 67 -10.66 1.61 1.37
C LEU A 67 -9.40 1.41 2.23
N LEU A 68 -9.19 0.20 2.74
CA LEU A 68 -8.04 -0.16 3.56
C LEU A 68 -6.92 -0.76 2.71
N CYS A 69 -5.86 0.00 2.47
CA CYS A 69 -4.64 -0.46 1.84
C CYS A 69 -3.70 -1.03 2.92
N ALA A 70 -3.52 -2.35 2.95
CA ALA A 70 -2.70 -3.03 3.96
C ALA A 70 -1.64 -3.91 3.30
N TYR A 71 -0.46 -4.04 3.92
CA TYR A 71 0.58 -4.95 3.43
C TYR A 71 0.37 -6.37 3.93
N LEU A 72 0.91 -7.34 3.20
CA LEU A 72 1.12 -8.70 3.68
C LEU A 72 2.56 -8.80 4.20
N PRO A 73 2.77 -9.32 5.43
CA PRO A 73 4.02 -9.15 6.16
C PRO A 73 5.15 -9.99 5.57
N LEU A 74 6.36 -9.44 5.56
CA LEU A 74 7.57 -10.27 5.61
C LEU A 74 7.72 -10.90 7.01
N PHE A 75 8.56 -11.94 7.12
CA PHE A 75 8.74 -12.70 8.36
C PHE A 75 9.17 -11.88 9.59
N TYR A 76 9.64 -10.64 9.41
CA TYR A 76 10.09 -9.74 10.48
C TYR A 76 9.22 -8.49 10.65
N GLU A 77 8.13 -8.40 9.89
CA GLU A 77 7.16 -7.30 9.98
C GLU A 77 5.98 -7.71 10.85
N VAL A 78 5.23 -6.71 11.31
CA VAL A 78 3.98 -6.92 12.06
C VAL A 78 2.99 -7.63 11.15
N ASP A 79 2.46 -8.77 11.62
CA ASP A 79 1.49 -9.57 10.90
C ASP A 79 0.09 -8.98 11.00
N LEU A 80 -0.42 -8.43 9.88
CA LEU A 80 -1.73 -7.81 9.80
C LEU A 80 -2.88 -8.81 9.56
N ARG A 81 -2.59 -10.09 9.30
CA ARG A 81 -3.64 -11.08 8.99
C ARG A 81 -4.72 -11.20 10.08
N PRO A 82 -4.42 -11.15 11.39
CA PRO A 82 -5.45 -11.15 12.42
C PRO A 82 -6.45 -9.99 12.28
N LEU A 83 -5.97 -8.78 11.95
CA LEU A 83 -6.81 -7.62 11.66
C LEU A 83 -7.67 -7.86 10.41
N LEU A 84 -7.06 -8.31 9.31
CA LEU A 84 -7.77 -8.53 8.05
C LEU A 84 -8.86 -9.61 8.19
N SER A 85 -8.54 -10.75 8.81
CA SER A 85 -9.50 -11.82 9.11
C SER A 85 -10.64 -11.36 10.02
N ARG A 86 -10.40 -10.40 10.92
CA ARG A 86 -11.48 -9.79 11.70
C ARG A 86 -12.39 -8.93 10.83
N LEU A 87 -11.82 -8.04 10.02
CA LEU A 87 -12.57 -7.14 9.14
C LEU A 87 -13.40 -7.88 8.09
N TRP A 88 -12.88 -8.97 7.50
CA TRP A 88 -13.64 -9.78 6.52
C TRP A 88 -14.81 -10.56 7.12
N ARG A 89 -14.77 -10.88 8.42
CA ARG A 89 -15.86 -11.59 9.11
C ARG A 89 -16.96 -10.65 9.58
N GLU A 90 -16.70 -9.34 9.62
CA GLU A 90 -17.72 -8.38 9.99
C GLU A 90 -18.85 -8.37 8.97
N ARG A 91 -20.08 -8.45 9.48
CA ARG A 91 -21.25 -8.09 8.68
C ARG A 91 -21.44 -6.58 8.74
N PRO A 92 -21.68 -5.91 7.61
CA PRO A 92 -22.13 -4.53 7.63
C PRO A 92 -23.33 -4.41 8.57
N ASN A 93 -23.29 -3.42 9.47
CA ASN A 93 -24.41 -3.08 10.32
C ASN A 93 -24.61 -1.56 10.29
N GLU A 94 -25.70 -1.08 10.89
CA GLU A 94 -26.09 0.33 10.88
C GLU A 94 -25.00 1.28 11.42
N HIS A 95 -24.09 0.76 12.26
CA HIS A 95 -23.08 1.53 12.97
C HIS A 95 -21.66 1.41 12.39
N LEU A 96 -21.42 0.48 11.45
CA LEU A 96 -20.10 0.14 10.94
C LEU A 96 -20.17 -0.14 9.42
N ARG A 97 -19.71 0.83 8.63
CA ARG A 97 -19.61 0.75 7.15
C ARG A 97 -18.67 -0.37 6.71
N CYS A 98 -18.93 -1.04 5.59
CA CYS A 98 -18.03 -2.09 5.06
C CYS A 98 -16.61 -1.56 4.83
N VAL A 99 -15.60 -2.41 5.06
CA VAL A 99 -14.19 -2.13 4.76
C VAL A 99 -13.79 -2.95 3.55
N SER A 100 -13.28 -2.30 2.51
CA SER A 100 -12.70 -2.95 1.34
C SER A 100 -11.20 -3.04 1.53
N VAL A 101 -10.66 -4.26 1.58
CA VAL A 101 -9.23 -4.51 1.83
C VAL A 101 -8.49 -4.61 0.51
N PHE A 102 -7.37 -3.90 0.40
CA PHE A 102 -6.47 -3.95 -0.75
C PHE A 102 -5.05 -4.28 -0.28
N VAL A 103 -4.32 -5.08 -1.05
CA VAL A 103 -2.93 -5.44 -0.76
C VAL A 103 -2.01 -5.10 -1.94
N PRO A 104 -0.73 -4.76 -1.70
CA PRO A 104 0.15 -4.32 -2.77
C PRO A 104 0.61 -5.51 -3.64
N THR A 105 0.73 -5.26 -4.93
CA THR A 105 1.44 -6.10 -5.91
C THR A 105 2.46 -5.21 -6.62
N VAL A 106 3.74 -5.54 -6.50
CA VAL A 106 4.84 -4.76 -7.03
C VAL A 106 5.07 -5.09 -8.51
N LEU A 107 5.18 -4.06 -9.33
CA LEU A 107 5.38 -4.21 -10.78
C LEU A 107 6.85 -4.34 -11.18
N ALA A 108 7.80 -4.26 -10.23
CA ALA A 108 9.23 -4.29 -10.53
C ALA A 108 9.77 -5.65 -11.03
N GLN A 109 8.97 -6.72 -10.97
CA GLN A 109 9.37 -8.05 -11.42
C GLN A 109 9.55 -8.17 -12.95
N PHE A 110 9.14 -7.16 -13.72
CA PHE A 110 9.32 -7.16 -15.17
C PHE A 110 10.77 -6.86 -15.64
N LYS A 111 11.72 -6.71 -14.72
CA LYS A 111 13.13 -6.38 -15.02
C LYS A 111 13.98 -7.56 -15.51
N ASN A 112 13.61 -8.81 -15.26
CA ASN A 112 14.44 -9.98 -15.59
C ASN A 112 13.86 -10.83 -16.72
N VAL A 113 13.84 -10.29 -17.94
CA VAL A 113 13.56 -11.10 -19.14
C VAL A 113 14.71 -11.05 -20.13
N ASN A 114 15.93 -11.26 -19.64
CA ASN A 114 17.10 -11.49 -20.49
C ASN A 114 17.88 -12.77 -20.13
N SER A 115 17.42 -13.60 -19.18
CA SER A 115 18.06 -14.90 -18.90
C SER A 115 17.16 -16.05 -19.36
N CYS A 116 17.50 -16.58 -20.53
CA CYS A 116 17.32 -17.96 -20.99
C CYS A 116 16.45 -18.87 -20.11
N THR A 117 15.14 -18.91 -20.36
CA THR A 117 14.27 -20.11 -20.45
C THR A 117 12.82 -19.64 -20.63
N GLY A 118 12.31 -19.68 -21.86
CA GLY A 118 10.91 -19.97 -22.25
C GLY A 118 9.69 -19.56 -21.41
N THR A 119 9.73 -18.57 -20.51
CA THR A 119 8.53 -18.07 -19.81
C THR A 119 8.20 -16.65 -20.25
N SER A 120 6.98 -16.53 -20.76
CA SER A 120 6.43 -15.36 -21.42
C SER A 120 6.54 -14.08 -20.60
N VAL A 121 7.19 -13.04 -21.15
CA VAL A 121 6.91 -11.66 -20.71
C VAL A 121 5.42 -11.45 -20.85
N PRO A 122 4.74 -10.93 -19.83
CA PRO A 122 3.34 -10.61 -19.97
C PRO A 122 3.13 -9.59 -21.08
N VAL A 123 2.15 -9.90 -21.92
CA VAL A 123 1.74 -9.19 -23.15
C VAL A 123 1.75 -7.65 -23.04
N PRO A 124 1.32 -6.99 -21.95
CA PRO A 124 1.25 -5.53 -21.91
C PRO A 124 2.61 -4.82 -21.98
N LEU A 125 3.74 -5.47 -21.70
CA LEU A 125 5.05 -4.80 -21.69
C LEU A 125 5.86 -4.97 -22.96
N ARG A 126 5.48 -5.91 -23.83
CA ARG A 126 6.16 -6.18 -25.10
C ARG A 126 6.02 -5.03 -26.11
N SER A 127 5.05 -4.15 -25.90
CA SER A 127 4.72 -3.02 -26.79
C SER A 127 5.48 -1.73 -26.49
N PHE A 128 6.40 -1.72 -25.51
CA PHE A 128 7.05 -0.49 -25.06
C PHE A 128 8.58 -0.52 -25.17
N PRO A 129 9.25 0.64 -25.43
CA PRO A 129 10.70 0.75 -25.36
C PRO A 129 11.22 0.35 -23.97
N PRO A 130 12.17 -0.58 -23.86
CA PRO A 130 12.65 -1.10 -22.57
C PRO A 130 13.14 -0.03 -21.59
N GLN A 131 13.72 1.05 -22.12
CA GLN A 131 14.34 2.14 -21.35
C GLN A 131 13.28 2.96 -20.58
N THR A 132 12.15 3.32 -21.21
CA THR A 132 11.10 4.13 -20.58
C THR A 132 10.17 3.31 -19.68
N VAL A 133 10.07 1.99 -19.91
CA VAL A 133 9.34 1.07 -19.03
C VAL A 133 10.04 0.92 -17.68
N ALA A 134 11.36 0.75 -17.72
CA ALA A 134 12.16 0.51 -16.51
C ALA A 134 12.08 1.69 -15.53
N GLU A 135 12.05 2.91 -16.05
CA GLU A 135 11.90 4.15 -15.27
C GLU A 135 10.47 4.32 -14.74
N ARG A 136 9.45 4.15 -15.59
CA ARG A 136 8.04 4.32 -15.19
C ARG A 136 7.59 3.30 -14.16
N LEU A 137 8.03 2.05 -14.28
CA LEU A 137 7.70 0.97 -13.35
C LEU A 137 8.66 0.88 -12.17
N MET A 138 9.71 1.71 -12.16
CA MET A 138 10.54 1.86 -10.97
C MET A 138 9.66 2.30 -9.81
N SER A 139 9.65 1.51 -8.74
CA SER A 139 8.85 1.82 -7.55
C SER A 139 7.33 1.83 -7.78
N ALA A 140 6.84 1.22 -8.88
CA ALA A 140 5.41 1.13 -9.15
C ALA A 140 4.78 -0.08 -8.47
N MET A 141 3.60 0.13 -7.87
CA MET A 141 2.76 -0.92 -7.30
C MET A 141 1.29 -0.67 -7.58
N LEU A 142 0.50 -1.74 -7.54
CA LEU A 142 -0.96 -1.70 -7.56
C LEU A 142 -1.45 -2.23 -6.21
N PHE A 143 -2.46 -1.59 -5.64
CA PHE A 143 -3.23 -2.14 -4.53
C PHE A 143 -4.44 -2.87 -5.10
N VAL A 144 -4.46 -4.18 -4.94
CA VAL A 144 -5.51 -5.05 -5.49
C VAL A 144 -6.45 -5.50 -4.38
N GLU A 145 -7.75 -5.45 -4.64
CA GLU A 145 -8.76 -5.84 -3.67
C GLU A 145 -8.59 -7.32 -3.28
N VAL A 146 -8.80 -7.64 -2.00
CA VAL A 146 -8.87 -8.99 -1.46
C VAL A 146 -10.25 -9.21 -0.87
N LEU A 147 -10.99 -10.16 -1.44
CA LEU A 147 -12.41 -10.36 -1.13
C LEU A 147 -12.65 -11.10 0.19
N GLY A 148 -11.60 -11.72 0.74
CA GLY A 148 -11.68 -12.47 1.98
C GLY A 148 -10.51 -13.45 2.13
N GLU A 149 -10.49 -14.18 3.23
CA GLU A 149 -9.43 -15.14 3.54
C GLU A 149 -9.32 -16.26 2.50
N GLY A 150 -10.46 -16.78 2.02
CA GLY A 150 -10.46 -17.78 0.95
C GLY A 150 -9.93 -17.26 -0.39
N ASP A 151 -10.17 -15.98 -0.71
CA ASP A 151 -9.61 -15.36 -1.91
C ASP A 151 -8.10 -15.13 -1.78
N LEU A 152 -7.63 -14.67 -0.60
CA LEU A 152 -6.20 -14.54 -0.31
C LEU A 152 -5.46 -15.87 -0.58
N LEU A 153 -5.98 -16.98 -0.05
CA LEU A 153 -5.36 -18.30 -0.21
C LEU A 153 -5.37 -18.82 -1.66
N ARG A 154 -6.41 -18.51 -2.44
CA ARG A 154 -6.54 -19.00 -3.82
C ARG A 154 -5.83 -18.14 -4.83
N SER A 155 -5.83 -16.82 -4.64
CA SER A 155 -5.44 -15.83 -5.64
C SER A 155 -4.03 -15.27 -5.45
N PHE A 156 -3.40 -15.50 -4.29
CA PHE A 156 -2.08 -14.97 -3.95
C PHE A 156 -1.08 -16.10 -3.68
N ASP A 157 0.20 -15.85 -3.91
CA ASP A 157 1.30 -16.74 -3.61
C ASP A 157 2.58 -15.97 -3.24
N VAL A 158 3.51 -16.65 -2.57
CA VAL A 158 4.80 -16.07 -2.18
C VAL A 158 5.71 -16.07 -3.41
N ARG A 159 6.06 -14.88 -3.92
CA ARG A 159 6.89 -14.71 -5.12
C ARG A 159 7.91 -13.58 -4.96
N GLY A 160 8.76 -13.44 -5.98
CA GLY A 160 9.79 -12.41 -6.07
C GLY A 160 10.99 -12.62 -5.15
N CYS A 161 12.03 -11.80 -5.35
CA CYS A 161 13.28 -11.89 -4.58
C CYS A 161 13.13 -11.56 -3.09
N TYR A 162 12.02 -10.94 -2.70
CA TYR A 162 11.71 -10.60 -1.31
C TYR A 162 10.78 -11.60 -0.63
N GLY A 163 10.25 -12.60 -1.35
CA GLY A 163 9.27 -13.54 -0.81
C GLY A 163 8.01 -12.85 -0.32
N LEU A 164 7.50 -11.91 -1.10
CA LEU A 164 6.25 -11.20 -0.80
C LEU A 164 5.07 -12.07 -1.24
N MET A 165 4.00 -12.07 -0.45
CA MET A 165 2.73 -12.64 -0.89
C MET A 165 2.07 -11.63 -1.85
N GLU A 166 1.98 -11.99 -3.13
CA GLU A 166 1.51 -11.11 -4.20
C GLU A 166 0.43 -11.80 -5.04
N LEU A 167 -0.33 -11.04 -5.82
CA LEU A 167 -1.37 -11.60 -6.67
C LEU A 167 -0.75 -12.50 -7.74
N LYS A 168 -1.29 -13.70 -7.91
CA LYS A 168 -0.87 -14.63 -8.96
C LYS A 168 -0.97 -13.96 -10.32
N GLU A 169 0.05 -14.16 -11.14
CA GLU A 169 0.16 -13.51 -12.46
C GLU A 169 -1.02 -13.83 -13.38
N GLY A 170 -1.50 -15.08 -13.41
CA GLY A 170 -2.70 -15.45 -14.17
C GLY A 170 -3.97 -14.71 -13.73
N ILE A 171 -4.08 -14.40 -12.43
CA ILE A 171 -5.20 -13.63 -11.87
C ILE A 171 -5.03 -12.15 -12.19
N LEU A 172 -3.81 -11.60 -12.06
CA LEU A 172 -3.48 -10.23 -12.45
C LEU A 172 -3.85 -9.97 -13.91
N HIS A 173 -3.48 -10.88 -14.82
CA HIS A 173 -3.82 -10.77 -16.23
C HIS A 173 -5.31 -10.84 -16.50
N ARG A 174 -5.98 -11.84 -15.92
CA ARG A 174 -7.40 -12.10 -16.15
C ARG A 174 -8.29 -10.99 -15.59
N ASP A 175 -8.00 -10.53 -14.37
CA ASP A 175 -8.90 -9.64 -13.63
C ASP A 175 -8.59 -8.15 -13.88
N ILE A 176 -7.35 -7.79 -14.24
CA ILE A 176 -6.91 -6.39 -14.38
C ILE A 176 -6.57 -6.00 -15.82
N PHE A 177 -5.83 -6.84 -16.55
CA PHE A 177 -5.30 -6.47 -17.88
C PHE A 177 -6.07 -7.04 -19.08
N ARG A 178 -7.08 -7.89 -18.87
CA ARG A 178 -7.79 -8.54 -19.96
C ARG A 178 -8.51 -7.49 -20.82
N SER A 179 -8.13 -7.40 -22.08
CA SER A 179 -8.76 -6.57 -23.09
C SER A 179 -10.19 -7.03 -23.34
N GLY A 180 -11.11 -6.08 -23.51
CA GLY A 180 -12.51 -6.31 -23.86
C GLY A 180 -12.67 -6.93 -25.24
N GLU A 181 -12.29 -8.19 -25.42
CA GLU A 181 -12.88 -9.01 -26.46
C GLU A 181 -14.38 -9.13 -26.13
N SER A 182 -15.19 -8.63 -27.06
CA SER A 182 -16.64 -8.54 -27.04
C SER A 182 -17.29 -9.67 -26.23
N VAL A 183 -17.70 -9.37 -25.00
CA VAL A 183 -18.55 -10.26 -24.21
C VAL A 183 -19.94 -10.21 -24.83
N THR A 184 -20.19 -11.10 -25.79
CA THR A 184 -21.54 -11.47 -26.17
C THR A 184 -22.19 -12.17 -24.98
N CYS A 185 -23.20 -11.52 -24.39
CA CYS A 185 -24.21 -12.08 -23.49
C CYS A 185 -23.70 -13.08 -22.44
N GLY A 186 -23.23 -12.57 -21.30
CA GLY A 186 -23.03 -13.33 -20.08
C GLY A 186 -22.42 -12.43 -19.01
N VAL A 187 -23.02 -12.41 -17.81
CA VAL A 187 -22.57 -11.59 -16.67
C VAL A 187 -21.07 -11.80 -16.47
N SER A 188 -20.26 -10.78 -16.80
CA SER A 188 -18.82 -10.83 -16.57
C SER A 188 -18.58 -11.05 -15.08
N PRO A 189 -17.73 -12.00 -14.67
CA PRO A 189 -17.37 -12.13 -13.27
C PRO A 189 -16.82 -10.78 -12.81
N SER A 190 -17.33 -10.29 -11.68
CA SER A 190 -16.98 -9.00 -11.07
C SER A 190 -15.48 -8.74 -11.18
N SER A 191 -15.08 -7.73 -11.97
CA SER A 191 -13.68 -7.35 -12.08
C SER A 191 -13.17 -6.92 -10.70
N ARG A 192 -12.07 -7.53 -10.25
CA ARG A 192 -11.39 -7.18 -9.01
C ARG A 192 -11.04 -5.69 -9.02
N ARG A 193 -11.34 -4.97 -7.94
CA ARG A 193 -11.00 -3.54 -7.87
C ARG A 193 -9.50 -3.33 -7.64
N VAL A 194 -8.99 -2.23 -8.16
CA VAL A 194 -7.57 -1.88 -8.09
C VAL A 194 -7.38 -0.38 -7.86
N ILE A 195 -6.38 -0.02 -7.06
CA ILE A 195 -5.93 1.35 -6.84
C ILE A 195 -4.47 1.44 -7.33
N ALA A 196 -4.20 2.35 -8.26
CA ALA A 196 -2.86 2.54 -8.82
C ALA A 196 -2.02 3.55 -8.01
N CYS A 197 -0.70 3.47 -8.10
CA CYS A 197 0.22 4.46 -7.51
C CYS A 197 0.53 5.66 -8.41
N ASP A 198 -0.12 5.72 -9.58
CA ASP A 198 0.01 6.77 -10.59
C ASP A 198 -1.21 6.66 -11.52
N TRP A 199 -1.38 7.61 -12.44
CA TRP A 199 -2.42 7.54 -13.45
C TRP A 199 -2.30 6.27 -14.29
N TRP A 200 -3.42 5.57 -14.53
CA TRP A 200 -3.39 4.29 -15.24
C TRP A 200 -2.74 4.40 -16.63
N HIS A 201 -3.07 5.44 -17.39
CA HIS A 201 -2.48 5.69 -18.71
C HIS A 201 -0.97 5.97 -18.66
N SER A 202 -0.43 6.39 -17.51
CA SER A 202 1.00 6.68 -17.35
C SER A 202 1.77 5.39 -17.12
N LEU A 203 1.21 4.50 -16.27
CA LEU A 203 1.77 3.17 -16.02
C LEU A 203 1.59 2.26 -17.24
N PHE A 204 0.44 2.32 -17.90
CA PHE A 204 0.03 1.41 -18.96
C PHE A 204 -0.67 2.12 -20.15
N PRO A 205 0.05 2.91 -20.97
CA PRO A 205 -0.55 3.73 -22.03
C PRO A 205 -1.33 2.96 -23.11
N HIS A 206 -1.01 1.67 -23.28
CA HIS A 206 -1.59 0.81 -24.30
C HIS A 206 -2.54 -0.23 -23.71
N CYS A 207 -2.76 -0.20 -22.39
CA CYS A 207 -3.72 -1.09 -21.75
C CYS A 207 -5.05 -0.35 -21.58
N PRO A 208 -6.19 -1.00 -21.88
CA PRO A 208 -7.48 -0.43 -21.54
C PRO A 208 -7.57 -0.19 -20.03
N ARG A 209 -8.36 0.81 -19.64
CA ARG A 209 -8.68 1.06 -18.24
C ARG A 209 -9.43 -0.14 -17.65
N PRO A 210 -8.99 -0.73 -16.53
CA PRO A 210 -9.71 -1.82 -15.89
C PRO A 210 -11.05 -1.31 -15.38
N ALA A 211 -12.11 -2.12 -15.54
CA ALA A 211 -13.44 -1.77 -15.05
C ALA A 211 -13.47 -1.53 -13.53
N GLY A 212 -12.59 -2.21 -12.78
CA GLY A 212 -12.45 -2.05 -11.33
C GLY A 212 -11.47 -0.96 -10.88
N LEU A 213 -10.95 -0.10 -11.77
CA LEU A 213 -9.99 0.94 -11.39
C LEU A 213 -10.64 2.03 -10.53
N ILE A 214 -10.11 2.20 -9.33
CA ILE A 214 -10.46 3.29 -8.41
C ILE A 214 -9.40 4.39 -8.56
N GLU A 215 -9.80 5.53 -9.11
CA GLU A 215 -8.99 6.74 -9.23
C GLU A 215 -9.56 7.87 -8.38
N SER A 216 -8.71 8.82 -8.05
CA SER A 216 -9.07 10.05 -7.34
C SER A 216 -8.95 11.19 -8.36
N GLY A 217 -9.99 12.00 -8.50
CA GLY A 217 -10.02 13.06 -9.51
C GLY A 217 -10.42 12.56 -10.90
N ASP A 218 -11.73 12.51 -11.14
CA ASP A 218 -12.43 13.02 -12.33
C ASP A 218 -13.88 12.49 -12.26
N HIS A 219 -14.79 13.35 -11.79
CA HIS A 219 -16.20 13.22 -12.13
C HIS A 219 -16.54 14.35 -13.09
N PRO A 220 -16.84 13.99 -14.35
CA PRO A 220 -18.16 14.34 -14.82
C PRO A 220 -18.81 13.12 -15.48
N ARG A 221 -19.96 12.72 -14.92
CA ARG A 221 -20.93 11.69 -15.36
C ARG A 221 -20.81 10.33 -14.66
N GLY A 222 -21.45 10.22 -13.50
CA GLY A 222 -22.00 8.94 -13.00
C GLY A 222 -21.05 7.97 -12.27
N GLY A 223 -19.83 8.39 -11.90
CA GLY A 223 -18.89 7.54 -11.16
C GLY A 223 -19.33 7.27 -9.71
N VAL A 224 -18.91 6.13 -9.16
CA VAL A 224 -19.07 5.80 -7.73
C VAL A 224 -18.22 6.79 -6.91
N GLN A 225 -18.78 7.44 -5.89
CA GLN A 225 -18.02 8.27 -4.95
C GLN A 225 -16.87 7.45 -4.34
N ARG A 226 -15.66 7.99 -4.33
CA ARG A 226 -14.52 7.37 -3.67
C ARG A 226 -14.69 7.48 -2.15
N GLY A 227 -14.59 6.35 -1.45
CA GLY A 227 -14.56 6.35 0.01
C GLY A 227 -13.20 6.77 0.58
N PRO A 228 -13.14 7.10 1.87
CA PRO A 228 -11.88 7.43 2.52
C PRO A 228 -10.88 6.28 2.34
N LEU A 229 -9.62 6.63 2.10
CA LEU A 229 -8.50 5.69 1.97
C LEU A 229 -7.66 5.73 3.24
N LEU A 230 -7.39 4.56 3.80
CA LEU A 230 -6.42 4.36 4.87
C LEU A 230 -5.31 3.42 4.40
N SER A 231 -4.07 3.89 4.41
CA SER A 231 -2.87 3.12 4.08
C SER A 231 -2.12 2.72 5.34
N LEU A 232 -2.20 1.44 5.71
CA LEU A 232 -1.33 0.83 6.72
C LEU A 232 0.04 0.57 6.08
N THR A 233 1.02 1.35 6.51
CA THR A 233 2.28 1.49 5.80
C THR A 233 3.40 0.80 6.59
N PRO A 234 4.13 -0.17 5.99
CA PRO A 234 5.28 -0.77 6.63
C PRO A 234 6.50 0.17 6.57
N GLY A 235 7.43 -0.02 7.49
CA GLY A 235 8.65 0.76 7.58
C GLY A 235 9.73 0.00 8.33
N VAL A 236 10.98 0.48 8.22
CA VAL A 236 12.11 0.02 9.04
C VAL A 236 12.15 0.80 10.34
N LEU A 237 11.95 2.11 10.26
CA LEU A 237 11.84 3.04 11.38
C LEU A 237 10.75 4.08 11.10
N PHE A 238 10.23 4.64 12.18
CA PHE A 238 9.31 5.75 12.21
C PHE A 238 9.74 6.75 13.28
N ASP A 239 9.41 8.02 13.09
CA ASP A 239 9.53 9.04 14.14
C ASP A 239 8.16 9.63 14.48
N ARG A 240 8.10 10.35 15.60
CA ARG A 240 6.87 10.96 16.12
C ARG A 240 6.39 12.16 15.30
N THR A 241 7.17 12.61 14.32
CA THR A 241 6.81 13.69 13.37
C THR A 241 6.30 13.17 12.03
N GLY A 242 5.96 11.88 11.96
CA GLY A 242 5.47 11.22 10.75
C GLY A 242 6.57 10.81 9.77
N GLY A 243 7.84 11.02 10.11
CA GLY A 243 8.95 10.53 9.30
C GLY A 243 8.94 9.00 9.23
N ARG A 244 9.24 8.46 8.04
CA ARG A 244 9.28 7.02 7.79
C ARG A 244 10.54 6.66 7.03
N LEU A 245 11.26 5.66 7.52
CA LEU A 245 12.36 5.03 6.80
C LEU A 245 11.87 3.73 6.17
N GLY A 246 11.55 3.75 4.88
CA GLY A 246 11.20 2.54 4.13
C GLY A 246 12.42 1.66 3.79
N LYS A 247 12.20 0.54 3.07
CA LYS A 247 13.26 -0.38 2.61
C LYS A 247 14.12 0.16 1.45
N GLY A 248 13.83 1.37 0.96
CA GLY A 248 14.61 2.06 -0.09
C GLY A 248 14.01 1.96 -1.49
N GLY A 249 12.89 1.25 -1.66
CA GLY A 249 12.22 1.10 -2.96
C GLY A 249 11.23 2.19 -3.31
N GLY A 250 10.96 3.20 -2.47
CA GLY A 250 10.08 4.34 -2.81
C GLY A 250 8.60 4.05 -3.07
N TYR A 251 8.15 2.78 -3.04
CA TYR A 251 6.79 2.39 -3.44
C TYR A 251 5.68 3.14 -2.72
N TYR A 252 5.71 3.14 -1.39
CA TYR A 252 4.71 3.84 -0.57
C TYR A 252 4.81 5.35 -0.67
N ASP A 253 6.03 5.89 -0.87
CA ASP A 253 6.19 7.34 -1.06
C ASP A 253 5.48 7.77 -2.35
N ARG A 254 5.56 6.94 -3.41
CA ARG A 254 4.92 7.19 -4.72
C ARG A 254 3.42 7.17 -4.58
N PHE A 255 2.94 6.08 -4.00
CA PHE A 255 1.53 5.84 -3.81
C PHE A 255 0.89 6.94 -2.96
N LEU A 256 1.46 7.24 -1.78
CA LEU A 256 0.86 8.22 -0.88
C LEU A 256 0.88 9.64 -1.46
N GLN A 257 1.95 10.03 -2.15
CA GLN A 257 2.00 11.32 -2.83
C GLN A 257 0.94 11.41 -3.92
N PHE A 258 0.86 10.41 -4.79
CA PHE A 258 -0.14 10.38 -5.84
C PHE A 258 -1.55 10.45 -5.27
N GLN A 259 -1.87 9.62 -4.27
CA GLN A 259 -3.22 9.57 -3.69
C GLN A 259 -3.60 10.86 -2.96
N ARG A 260 -2.66 11.52 -2.27
CA ARG A 260 -2.92 12.81 -1.62
C ARG A 260 -3.05 13.95 -2.63
N CYS A 261 -2.24 13.98 -3.69
CA CYS A 261 -2.36 14.99 -4.75
C CYS A 261 -3.65 14.81 -5.56
N ALA A 262 -4.06 13.58 -5.83
CA ALA A 262 -5.23 13.26 -6.62
C ALA A 262 -6.56 13.39 -5.83
N SER A 263 -6.50 13.38 -4.49
CA SER A 263 -7.65 13.55 -3.59
C SER A 263 -8.26 14.97 -3.59
N GLY A 264 -7.64 15.97 -4.23
CA GLY A 264 -8.17 17.34 -4.27
C GLY A 264 -7.98 18.10 -2.96
N ASP A 265 -9.04 18.77 -2.48
CA ASP A 265 -9.02 19.73 -1.36
C ASP A 265 -8.29 19.19 -0.11
N PRO A 266 -7.20 19.85 0.35
CA PRO A 266 -6.48 19.48 1.57
C PRO A 266 -7.35 19.44 2.84
N ALA A 267 -8.53 20.07 2.83
CA ALA A 267 -9.45 20.09 3.97
C ALA A 267 -10.20 18.77 4.17
N GLU A 268 -10.35 17.94 3.13
CA GLU A 268 -10.98 16.64 3.25
C GLU A 268 -9.89 15.58 3.52
N GLU A 269 -9.73 15.16 4.78
CA GLU A 269 -8.87 14.04 5.24
C GLU A 269 -9.29 12.70 4.57
N THR A 270 -9.19 12.60 3.25
CA THR A 270 -9.69 11.49 2.43
C THR A 270 -8.64 10.42 2.22
N THR A 271 -7.36 10.74 2.45
CA THR A 271 -6.24 9.80 2.38
C THR A 271 -5.40 9.90 3.64
N LEU A 272 -5.48 8.89 4.49
CA LEU A 272 -4.69 8.74 5.71
C LEU A 272 -3.61 7.66 5.55
N ALA A 273 -2.46 7.86 6.16
CA ALA A 273 -1.35 6.93 6.19
C ALA A 273 -0.91 6.68 7.64
N TRP A 274 -1.06 5.43 8.11
CA TRP A 274 -0.61 5.03 9.43
C TRP A 274 0.60 4.11 9.31
N GLY A 275 1.72 4.51 9.93
CA GLY A 275 2.88 3.66 10.09
C GLY A 275 2.57 2.52 11.06
N VAL A 276 2.77 1.27 10.64
CA VAL A 276 2.63 0.11 11.52
C VAL A 276 4.01 -0.30 12.01
N ALA A 277 4.22 -0.22 13.32
CA ALA A 277 5.53 -0.31 13.92
C ALA A 277 5.52 -1.23 15.15
N ARG A 278 6.58 -2.02 15.30
CA ARG A 278 6.96 -2.55 16.62
C ARG A 278 7.47 -1.42 17.50
N GLU A 279 7.47 -1.59 18.81
CA GLU A 279 7.94 -0.52 19.73
C GLU A 279 9.35 -0.04 19.39
N MET A 280 10.25 -0.98 19.10
CA MET A 280 11.63 -0.71 18.71
C MET A 280 11.79 0.01 17.36
N GLN A 281 10.73 0.14 16.57
CA GLN A 281 10.74 0.82 15.29
C GLN A 281 10.33 2.28 15.40
N LEU A 282 9.70 2.68 16.51
CA LEU A 282 9.38 4.07 16.80
C LEU A 282 10.53 4.70 17.59
N LEU A 283 11.12 5.75 17.05
CA LEU A 283 12.17 6.50 17.74
C LEU A 283 11.58 7.18 18.98
N SER A 284 12.24 6.97 20.12
CA SER A 284 11.70 7.30 21.45
C SER A 284 12.20 8.64 22.01
N GLY A 285 13.29 9.22 21.47
CA GLY A 285 13.86 10.47 21.98
C GLY A 285 13.15 11.73 21.47
N GLU A 286 12.91 12.69 22.36
CA GLU A 286 12.53 14.05 21.97
C GLU A 286 13.66 14.65 21.11
N GLY A 287 13.40 14.80 19.81
CA GLY A 287 14.40 15.28 18.83
C GLY A 287 14.95 14.20 17.89
N ASP A 288 14.65 12.92 18.12
CA ASP A 288 15.02 11.83 17.20
C ASP A 288 14.18 11.92 15.92
N LYS A 289 14.70 12.67 14.94
CA LYS A 289 14.07 12.81 13.63
C LYS A 289 14.79 11.95 12.62
N LEU A 290 14.01 11.22 11.83
CA LEU A 290 14.57 10.52 10.69
C LEU A 290 15.06 11.53 9.65
N PRO A 291 16.17 11.23 8.96
CA PRO A 291 16.61 12.05 7.84
C PRO A 291 15.59 11.89 6.71
N VAL A 292 14.75 12.90 6.49
CA VAL A 292 13.69 12.91 5.46
C VAL A 292 13.89 14.06 4.48
N TYR A 293 13.59 13.82 3.20
CA TYR A 293 13.55 14.80 2.13
C TYR A 293 12.19 15.51 2.16
N ARG A 294 12.12 16.66 2.83
CA ARG A 294 10.91 17.50 2.91
C ARG A 294 10.86 18.52 1.76
N ASP A 295 11.99 19.18 1.50
CA ASP A 295 12.12 20.29 0.55
C ASP A 295 13.33 20.10 -0.37
N SER A 296 13.18 19.30 -1.43
CA SER A 296 14.07 19.41 -2.58
C SER A 296 13.36 20.21 -3.67
N LEU A 297 14.08 21.20 -4.21
CA LEU A 297 13.77 21.85 -5.49
C LEU A 297 13.43 20.79 -6.57
N PRO A 298 12.68 21.15 -7.62
CA PRO A 298 12.02 20.22 -8.55
C PRO A 298 12.94 19.25 -9.31
N SER A 299 14.25 19.41 -9.21
CA SER A 299 15.23 18.62 -9.92
C SER A 299 15.62 17.35 -9.14
N HIS A 300 14.89 16.26 -9.42
CA HIS A 300 15.32 14.85 -9.32
C HIS A 300 15.25 14.07 -7.99
N GLY A 301 14.57 14.56 -6.96
CA GLY A 301 14.35 13.80 -5.71
C GLY A 301 12.87 13.51 -5.46
N MET A 302 12.50 12.23 -5.36
CA MET A 302 11.19 11.85 -4.85
C MET A 302 11.11 12.19 -3.35
N LYS A 303 10.13 13.01 -2.95
CA LYS A 303 9.96 13.41 -1.55
C LYS A 303 9.63 12.18 -0.68
N ASP A 304 9.88 12.22 0.62
CA ASP A 304 9.37 11.17 1.51
C ASP A 304 7.92 11.49 1.90
N ALA A 305 7.03 10.50 1.81
CA ALA A 305 5.66 10.70 2.28
C ALA A 305 5.59 10.57 3.80
N LEU A 306 5.02 11.59 4.47
CA LEU A 306 4.83 11.59 5.92
C LEU A 306 3.62 10.74 6.33
N MET A 307 3.72 10.10 7.49
CA MET A 307 2.60 9.41 8.13
C MET A 307 1.75 10.40 8.92
N ASP A 308 0.44 10.16 8.95
CA ASP A 308 -0.51 10.93 9.77
C ASP A 308 -0.55 10.38 11.21
N ALA A 309 -0.21 9.11 11.37
CA ALA A 309 0.02 8.49 12.69
C ALA A 309 1.00 7.33 12.62
N VAL A 310 1.54 6.92 13.77
CA VAL A 310 2.28 5.67 13.94
C VAL A 310 1.59 4.84 15.02
N VAL A 311 1.40 3.56 14.77
CA VAL A 311 0.71 2.62 15.66
C VAL A 311 1.69 1.55 16.12
N THR A 312 1.82 1.44 17.44
CA THR A 312 2.58 0.38 18.12
C THR A 312 1.66 -0.48 18.99
N SER A 313 2.25 -1.39 19.77
CA SER A 313 1.48 -2.25 20.67
C SER A 313 0.95 -1.51 21.91
N THR A 314 1.52 -0.34 22.20
CA THR A 314 1.22 0.45 23.39
C THR A 314 0.63 1.82 23.07
N GLU A 315 0.90 2.38 21.90
CA GLU A 315 0.46 3.74 21.58
C GLU A 315 -0.05 3.94 20.14
N PHE A 316 -0.93 4.93 19.98
CA PHE A 316 -1.30 5.53 18.72
C PHE A 316 -0.79 6.96 18.72
N VAL A 317 0.30 7.22 18.01
CA VAL A 317 0.96 8.52 17.96
C VAL A 317 0.42 9.29 16.76
N LYS A 318 -0.45 10.27 17.01
CA LYS A 318 -0.83 11.23 15.97
C LYS A 318 0.38 12.09 15.63
N CYS A 319 0.76 12.13 14.36
CA CYS A 319 1.89 12.91 13.90
C CYS A 319 1.46 14.36 13.63
N SER A 320 2.40 15.28 13.81
CA SER A 320 2.25 16.73 13.66
C SER A 320 3.10 17.26 12.51
#